data_AF-A0A3B1IFG8-F1
#
_entry.id   AF-A0A3B1IFG8-F1
#
_cell.length_a   1.000
_cell.length_b   1.000
_cell.length_c   1.000
_cell.angle_alpha   90.00
_cell.angle_beta   90.00
_cell.angle_gamma   90.00
#
_symmetry.space_group_name_H-M   'P 1'
#
loop_
_entity.id
_entity.type
_entity.pdbx_description
1 polymer ?
#
loop_
_entity_poly.entity_id
_entity_poly.type
_entity_poly.pdbx_seq_one_letter_code
_entity_poly.pdbx_strand_id
1 'polypeptide(L)'
;LGEWMKAGQMQEVVPSQRYNAHLVPEDGTLTCAEAGVYVLRFDNTYSIFQSKKVSFTVEVLLPSAEGQPHLKKYKYLGTTLK
;
A
#
# COMPACT_ATOMS: atom_id res chain seq x y z
N LEU A 1 -15.66 8.36 6.26
CA LEU A 1 -14.56 8.58 5.28
C LEU A 1 -13.36 9.09 6.07
N GLY A 2 -12.15 8.56 5.84
CA GLY A 2 -10.96 8.93 6.61
C GLY A 2 -10.55 10.39 6.38
N GLU A 3 -10.15 11.08 7.44
CA GLU A 3 -9.63 12.44 7.37
C GLU A 3 -8.22 12.47 6.73
N TRP A 4 -7.87 13.58 6.09
CA TRP A 4 -6.55 13.75 5.52
C TRP A 4 -5.53 13.99 6.64
N MET A 5 -4.58 13.09 6.81
CA MET A 5 -3.53 13.20 7.82
C MET A 5 -2.16 13.27 7.16
N LYS A 6 -1.22 14.01 7.75
CA LYS A 6 0.17 14.03 7.27
C LYS A 6 0.84 12.70 7.61
N ALA A 7 1.73 12.22 6.75
CA ALA A 7 2.45 10.96 6.96
C ALA A 7 3.19 10.91 8.32
N GLY A 8 3.75 12.03 8.79
CA GLY A 8 4.43 12.10 10.09
C GLY A 8 3.51 12.02 11.32
N GLN A 9 2.19 12.05 11.12
CA GLN A 9 1.18 11.86 12.19
C GLN A 9 0.60 10.44 12.18
N MET A 10 1.01 9.61 11.22
CA MET A 10 0.56 8.22 11.10
C MET A 10 1.58 7.30 11.77
N GLN A 11 1.08 6.20 12.35
CA GLN A 11 1.93 5.12 12.82
C GLN A 11 2.50 4.37 11.62
N GLU A 12 3.82 4.23 11.58
CA GLU A 12 4.49 3.42 10.57
C GLU A 12 4.36 1.93 10.94
N VAL A 13 3.57 1.19 10.15
CA VAL A 13 3.39 -0.26 10.35
C VAL A 13 4.44 -1.07 9.59
N VAL A 14 4.79 -0.61 8.38
CA VAL A 14 5.86 -1.18 7.56
C VAL A 14 6.85 -0.06 7.26
N PRO A 15 8.14 -0.21 7.62
CA PRO A 15 9.14 0.80 7.32
C PRO A 15 9.23 1.10 5.83
N SER A 16 9.29 2.39 5.49
CA SER A 16 9.49 2.81 4.10
C SER A 16 10.87 2.39 3.61
N GLN A 17 10.89 1.55 2.57
CA GLN A 17 12.12 1.05 1.94
C GLN A 17 12.15 1.37 0.45
N ARG A 18 13.37 1.43 -0.10
CA ARG A 18 13.56 1.62 -1.53
C ARG A 18 13.51 0.27 -2.24
N TYR A 19 12.53 0.11 -3.12
CA TYR A 19 12.36 -1.09 -3.92
C TYR A 19 12.78 -0.87 -5.37
N ASN A 20 13.26 -1.94 -6.02
CA ASN A 20 13.68 -1.92 -7.43
C ASN A 20 12.59 -2.49 -8.34
N ALA A 21 11.35 -2.05 -8.13
CA ALA A 21 10.13 -2.55 -8.80
C ALA A 21 10.08 -2.34 -10.34
N HIS A 22 11.10 -1.70 -10.92
CA HIS A 22 11.22 -1.49 -12.36
C HIS A 22 11.73 -2.73 -13.10
N LEU A 23 12.40 -3.65 -12.39
CA LEU A 23 12.91 -4.90 -12.97
C LEU A 23 11.92 -6.04 -12.78
N VAL A 24 11.34 -6.14 -11.58
CA VAL A 24 10.40 -7.19 -11.18
C VAL A 24 9.35 -6.55 -10.25
N PRO A 25 8.05 -6.90 -10.37
CA PRO A 25 7.05 -6.45 -9.42
C PRO A 25 7.38 -6.93 -8.00
N GLU A 26 7.18 -6.05 -7.02
CA GLU A 26 7.34 -6.40 -5.61
C GLU A 26 6.00 -6.91 -5.06
N ASP A 27 6.05 -7.98 -4.27
CA ASP A 27 4.91 -8.52 -3.54
C ASP A 27 5.19 -8.56 -2.04
N GLY A 28 4.12 -8.50 -1.25
CA GLY A 28 4.22 -8.51 0.20
C GLY A 28 2.86 -8.71 0.85
N THR A 29 2.88 -9.17 2.10
CA THR A 29 1.68 -9.36 2.92
C THR A 29 1.86 -8.72 4.28
N LEU A 30 0.75 -8.27 4.86
CA LEU A 30 0.70 -7.68 6.20
C LEU A 30 -0.57 -8.18 6.90
N THR A 31 -0.40 -8.73 8.10
CA THR A 31 -1.53 -9.01 8.99
C THR A 31 -1.90 -7.74 9.74
N CYS A 32 -3.11 -7.25 9.51
CA CYS A 32 -3.65 -6.10 10.24
C CYS A 32 -3.97 -6.48 11.69
N ALA A 33 -3.02 -6.28 12.60
CA ALA A 33 -3.18 -6.62 14.02
C ALA A 33 -4.22 -5.73 14.73
N GLU A 34 -4.33 -4.47 14.29
CA GLU A 34 -5.22 -3.48 14.89
C GLU A 34 -6.29 -3.01 13.87
N ALA A 35 -7.50 -2.76 14.36
CA ALA A 35 -8.57 -2.22 13.52
C ALA A 35 -8.30 -0.75 13.19
N GLY A 36 -8.38 -0.38 11.91
CA GLY A 36 -8.11 0.99 11.50
C GLY A 36 -8.04 1.19 9.99
N VAL A 37 -7.63 2.38 9.58
CA VAL A 37 -7.40 2.73 8.17
C VAL A 37 -5.92 2.57 7.87
N TYR A 38 -5.60 1.62 6.99
CA TYR A 38 -4.24 1.38 6.52
C TYR A 38 -3.97 2.18 5.25
N VAL A 39 -2.85 2.90 5.21
CA VAL A 39 -2.45 3.74 4.09
C VAL A 39 -1.23 3.12 3.42
N LEU A 40 -1.38 2.70 2.16
CA LEU A 40 -0.24 2.30 1.32
C LEU A 40 0.39 3.57 0.74
N ARG A 41 1.59 3.91 1.22
CA ARG A 41 2.35 5.08 0.77
C ARG A 41 3.41 4.65 -0.25
N PHE A 42 3.29 5.15 -1.48
CA PHE A 42 4.36 5.05 -2.46
C PHE A 42 5.13 6.37 -2.48
N ASP A 43 6.43 6.30 -2.21
CA ASP A 43 7.31 7.46 -2.10
C ASP A 43 8.27 7.53 -3.29
N ASN A 44 8.43 8.73 -3.86
CA ASN A 44 9.36 9.04 -4.96
C ASN A 44 10.39 10.12 -4.58
N THR A 45 10.58 10.40 -3.28
CA THR A 45 11.54 11.40 -2.75
C THR A 45 12.96 11.32 -3.31
N TYR A 46 13.39 10.15 -3.81
CA TYR A 46 14.71 9.96 -4.41
C TYR A 46 14.83 10.38 -5.88
N SER A 47 13.72 10.67 -6.58
CA SER A 47 13.72 11.02 -8.01
C SER A 47 13.15 12.42 -8.25
N ILE A 48 13.89 13.45 -7.85
CA ILE A 48 13.48 14.86 -7.92
C ILE A 48 13.13 15.32 -9.35
N PHE A 49 13.76 14.73 -10.36
CA PHE A 49 13.56 15.11 -11.77
C PHE A 49 12.74 14.10 -12.57
N GLN A 50 12.50 12.90 -12.04
CA GLN A 50 11.87 11.81 -12.78
C GLN A 50 10.65 11.30 -12.04
N SER A 51 9.48 11.58 -12.62
CA SER A 51 8.22 11.03 -12.14
C SER A 51 8.16 9.52 -12.36
N LYS A 52 7.48 8.82 -11.45
CA LYS A 52 7.25 7.37 -11.56
C LYS A 52 5.77 7.07 -11.68
N LYS A 53 5.41 6.25 -12.66
CA LYS A 53 4.07 5.65 -12.73
C LYS A 53 4.08 4.38 -11.90
N VAL A 54 3.24 4.33 -10.87
CA VAL A 54 3.12 3.15 -9.99
C VAL A 54 1.76 2.52 -10.19
N SER A 55 1.74 1.25 -10.59
CA SER A 55 0.54 0.41 -10.68
C SER A 55 0.60 -0.63 -9.57
N PHE A 56 -0.51 -0.83 -8.85
CA PHE A 56 -0.55 -1.76 -7.73
C PHE A 56 -1.92 -2.42 -7.58
N THR A 57 -1.92 -3.59 -6.96
CA THR A 57 -3.13 -4.32 -6.57
C THR A 57 -3.01 -4.63 -5.09
N VAL A 58 -4.08 -4.38 -4.33
CA VAL A 58 -4.18 -4.76 -2.91
C VAL A 58 -5.31 -5.74 -2.77
N GLU A 59 -5.04 -6.83 -2.06
CA GLU A 59 -6.05 -7.81 -1.73
C GLU A 59 -6.19 -7.88 -0.21
N VAL A 60 -7.42 -7.76 0.28
CA VAL A 60 -7.75 -7.85 1.71
C VAL A 60 -8.43 -9.18 1.95
N LEU A 61 -7.78 -10.03 2.74
CA LEU A 61 -8.31 -11.29 3.22
C LEU A 61 -9.05 -11.04 4.53
N LEU A 62 -10.37 -11.17 4.50
CA LEU A 62 -11.19 -11.04 5.70
C LEU A 62 -11.26 -12.38 6.44
N PRO A 63 -11.08 -12.40 7.77
CA PRO A 63 -11.30 -13.60 8.56
C PRO A 63 -12.79 -13.96 8.47
N SER A 64 -13.09 -15.20 8.06
CA SER A 64 -14.45 -15.71 7.98
C SER A 64 -14.73 -16.66 9.14
N ALA A 65 -15.89 -16.50 9.77
CA ALA A 65 -16.36 -17.41 10.81
C ALA A 65 -16.65 -18.83 10.27
N GLU A 66 -16.86 -18.97 8.95
CA GLU A 66 -17.27 -20.21 8.29
C GLU A 66 -16.10 -20.92 7.57
N GLY A 67 -14.85 -20.55 7.88
CA GLY A 67 -13.65 -21.25 7.40
C GLY A 67 -13.22 -20.94 5.97
N GLN A 68 -14.05 -20.24 5.17
CA GLN A 68 -13.67 -19.77 3.83
C GLN A 68 -13.36 -18.27 3.83
N PRO A 69 -12.09 -17.85 3.62
CA PRO A 69 -11.72 -16.45 3.63
C PRO A 69 -12.41 -15.68 2.50
N HIS A 70 -13.01 -14.54 2.82
CA HIS A 70 -13.58 -13.63 1.82
C HIS A 70 -12.52 -12.67 1.33
N LEU A 71 -12.22 -12.73 0.03
CA LEU A 71 -11.24 -11.89 -0.63
C LEU A 71 -11.90 -10.62 -1.21
N LYS A 72 -11.41 -9.46 -0.79
CA LYS A 72 -11.75 -8.17 -1.42
C LYS A 72 -10.55 -7.64 -2.19
N LYS A 73 -10.70 -7.49 -3.51
CA LYS A 73 -9.64 -6.97 -4.38
C LYS A 73 -9.86 -5.49 -4.68
N TYR A 74 -8.82 -4.70 -4.45
CA TYR A 74 -8.76 -3.28 -4.78
C TYR A 74 -7.62 -3.08 -5.77
N LYS A 75 -7.95 -2.71 -7.00
CA LYS A 75 -6.97 -2.49 -8.07
C LYS A 75 -6.85 -1.00 -8.37
N TYR A 76 -5.63 -0.49 -8.36
CA TYR A 76 -5.34 0.87 -8.76
C TYR A 76 -4.44 0.87 -10.00
N LEU A 77 -4.95 1.40 -11.11
CA LEU A 77 -4.35 1.20 -12.44
C LEU A 77 -3.16 2.12 -12.73
N GLY A 78 -2.89 3.12 -11.90
CA GLY A 78 -1.68 3.91 -12.02
C GLY A 78 -1.82 5.30 -11.44
N THR A 79 -0.94 5.67 -10.51
CA THR A 79 -0.73 7.08 -10.12
C THR A 79 0.66 7.50 -10.55
N THR A 80 0.78 8.74 -11.01
CA THR A 80 2.08 9.37 -11.27
C THR A 80 2.54 10.07 -10.00
N LEU A 81 3.62 9.58 -9.42
CA LEU A 81 4.33 10.24 -8.33
C LEU A 81 5.33 11.22 -8.95
N LYS A 82 5.25 12.49 -8.55
CA LYS A 82 6.21 13.51 -8.98
C LYS A 82 7.56 13.31 -8.32
#